data_AF-A0A8J3B0D5-F1
#
_entry.id   AF-A0A8J3B0D5-F1
#
_cell.length_a   1.000
_cell.length_b   1.000
_cell.length_c   1.000
_cell.angle_alpha   90.00
_cell.angle_beta   90.00
_cell.angle_gamma   90.00
#
_symmetry.space_group_name_H-M   'P 1'
#
loop_
_entity.id
_entity.type
_entity.pdbx_description
1 polymer ?
#
loop_
_entity_poly.entity_id
_entity_poly.type
_entity_poly.pdbx_seq_one_letter_code
_entity_poly.pdbx_strand_id
1 'polypeptide(L)'
;MSPRAPAAGRRRARHRAGTAGTRPWAARSGAAPRHGADPARRAAAPAPPPAGAAPPPADRAAHATRADRAAPPDRAAPLGRRSPAAHPAAADHPARAGRRRWIAALAAAGVLVVAAAAAAAYAGRRGWRPAALARSVVAAEPAAIAPAGARASSSAPGVTPGLLYDGTADRFWAPASAAPGQWAELRLARPTALRGVRVRPGASSDPLAFLTAGRPRDITITAAGPAGAVATVQYTLRDAPEPQSVPVRADGVTTLRVTIRSGYGRGARPALGELELLPR
;
A
#
# COMPACT_ATOMS: atom_id res chain seq x y z
N MET A 1 -13.06 -75.24 -45.15
CA MET A 1 -12.19 -74.05 -45.02
C MET A 1 -12.85 -73.05 -44.09
N SER A 2 -12.35 -72.94 -42.86
CA SER A 2 -12.81 -71.95 -41.86
C SER A 2 -12.04 -70.65 -42.00
N PRO A 3 -12.65 -69.52 -41.58
CA PRO A 3 -11.89 -68.49 -40.90
C PRO A 3 -12.45 -68.20 -39.50
N ARG A 4 -11.54 -68.05 -38.56
CA ARG A 4 -11.72 -67.80 -37.13
C ARG A 4 -11.20 -66.40 -36.83
N ALA A 5 -11.92 -65.58 -36.07
CA ALA A 5 -11.47 -64.31 -35.49
C ALA A 5 -12.30 -63.98 -34.22
N PRO A 6 -11.88 -63.09 -33.31
CA PRO A 6 -11.24 -63.51 -32.06
C PRO A 6 -12.00 -63.10 -30.79
N ALA A 7 -11.59 -63.74 -29.68
CA ALA A 7 -12.11 -63.60 -28.33
C ALA A 7 -11.72 -62.29 -27.63
N ALA A 8 -12.68 -61.69 -26.94
CA ALA A 8 -12.51 -60.53 -26.06
C ALA A 8 -11.98 -60.94 -24.67
N GLY A 9 -10.80 -60.44 -24.30
CA GLY A 9 -10.22 -60.62 -22.98
C GLY A 9 -10.75 -59.61 -21.95
N ARG A 10 -11.39 -60.11 -20.90
CA ARG A 10 -11.71 -59.33 -19.68
C ARG A 10 -10.70 -59.67 -18.58
N ARG A 11 -9.78 -58.76 -18.26
CA ARG A 11 -8.94 -58.83 -17.05
C ARG A 11 -9.64 -58.11 -15.90
N ARG A 12 -10.08 -58.87 -14.89
CA ARG A 12 -10.46 -58.35 -13.57
C ARG A 12 -9.23 -58.38 -12.66
N ALA A 13 -8.82 -57.21 -12.18
CA ALA A 13 -7.85 -57.06 -11.09
C ALA A 13 -8.57 -57.28 -9.75
N ARG A 14 -7.99 -58.11 -8.87
CA ARG A 14 -8.39 -58.22 -7.47
C ARG A 14 -7.20 -58.48 -6.56
N HIS A 15 -7.10 -57.58 -5.57
CA HIS A 15 -6.63 -57.74 -4.19
C HIS A 15 -5.20 -58.22 -3.92
N ARG A 16 -4.33 -57.25 -3.59
CA ARG A 16 -3.25 -57.45 -2.59
C ARG A 16 -3.81 -57.10 -1.20
N ALA A 17 -3.74 -58.08 -0.31
CA ALA A 17 -3.95 -57.92 1.12
C ALA A 17 -2.74 -57.20 1.74
N GLY A 18 -3.03 -56.31 2.70
CA GLY A 18 -2.04 -55.65 3.53
C GLY A 18 -1.59 -56.54 4.67
N THR A 19 -0.35 -56.31 5.10
CA THR A 19 0.15 -56.73 6.41
C THR A 19 0.49 -55.48 7.22
N ALA A 20 -0.09 -55.47 8.42
CA ALA A 20 0.10 -54.49 9.45
C ALA A 20 1.50 -54.60 10.07
N GLY A 21 2.07 -53.45 10.45
CA GLY A 21 3.28 -53.34 11.26
C GLY A 21 3.15 -52.08 12.13
N THR A 22 2.55 -52.26 13.29
CA THR A 22 2.25 -51.22 14.29
C THR A 22 3.43 -50.92 15.23
N ARG A 23 3.67 -49.61 15.45
CA ARG A 23 4.03 -48.91 16.72
C ARG A 23 5.48 -49.01 17.26
N PRO A 24 5.89 -48.11 18.19
CA PRO A 24 5.62 -46.66 18.27
C PRO A 24 6.88 -45.82 18.66
N TRP A 25 7.02 -44.59 18.15
CA TRP A 25 7.94 -43.61 18.73
C TRP A 25 7.26 -42.90 19.91
N ALA A 26 7.81 -43.10 21.10
CA ALA A 26 7.35 -42.51 22.35
C ALA A 26 7.57 -40.98 22.36
N ALA A 27 6.51 -40.27 22.74
CA ALA A 27 6.53 -38.87 23.07
C ALA A 27 7.41 -38.63 24.31
N ARG A 28 8.36 -37.69 24.21
CA ARG A 28 8.99 -37.05 25.36
C ARG A 28 8.47 -35.63 25.46
N SER A 29 7.49 -35.48 26.35
CA SER A 29 6.98 -34.20 26.84
C SER A 29 7.99 -33.62 27.82
N GLY A 30 8.75 -32.61 27.40
CA GLY A 30 9.65 -31.83 28.25
C GLY A 30 8.92 -30.59 28.77
N ALA A 31 8.92 -30.44 30.09
CA ALA A 31 8.14 -29.50 30.87
C ALA A 31 8.50 -28.01 30.68
N ALA A 32 7.50 -27.16 30.89
CA ALA A 32 7.62 -25.72 31.09
C ALA A 32 8.20 -25.39 32.49
N PRO A 33 8.96 -24.30 32.64
CA PRO A 33 9.11 -23.65 33.93
C PRO A 33 8.07 -22.53 34.09
N ARG A 34 7.22 -22.70 35.12
CA ARG A 34 6.47 -21.61 35.75
C ARG A 34 7.37 -20.97 36.81
N HIS A 35 7.69 -19.69 36.63
CA HIS A 35 8.04 -18.73 37.66
C HIS A 35 7.33 -17.44 37.21
N GLY A 36 6.44 -16.80 37.94
CA GLY A 36 6.38 -16.50 39.36
C GLY A 36 5.92 -15.04 39.38
N ALA A 37 4.72 -14.76 39.86
CA ALA A 37 4.18 -13.41 39.99
C ALA A 37 4.50 -12.90 41.40
N ASP A 38 5.00 -11.66 41.53
CA ASP A 38 4.55 -10.67 42.52
C ASP A 38 5.20 -9.27 42.26
N PRO A 39 4.80 -8.15 42.91
CA PRO A 39 4.22 -7.01 42.21
C PRO A 39 4.96 -5.68 42.48
N ALA A 40 4.35 -4.58 42.03
CA ALA A 40 4.60 -3.21 42.48
C ALA A 40 5.94 -2.55 42.10
N ARG A 41 5.91 -1.74 41.03
CA ARG A 41 6.52 -0.40 41.02
C ARG A 41 5.72 0.53 40.11
N ARG A 42 4.84 1.32 40.72
CA ARG A 42 4.33 2.58 40.15
C ARG A 42 5.53 3.51 39.97
N ALA A 43 5.90 3.80 38.73
CA ALA A 43 6.72 4.96 38.41
C ALA A 43 5.78 6.05 37.90
N ALA A 44 5.78 7.16 38.62
CA ALA A 44 4.94 8.33 38.40
C ALA A 44 5.18 8.96 37.02
N ALA A 45 4.10 9.41 36.39
CA ALA A 45 4.15 10.28 35.23
C ALA A 45 4.82 11.63 35.59
N PRO A 46 5.70 12.18 34.75
CA PRO A 46 6.22 13.52 34.94
C PRO A 46 5.11 14.56 34.66
N ALA A 47 5.01 15.54 35.57
CA ALA A 47 4.08 16.65 35.52
C ALA A 47 4.33 17.59 34.31
N PRO A 48 3.29 18.28 33.79
CA PRO A 48 3.46 19.30 32.76
C PRO A 48 4.08 20.60 33.30
N PRO A 49 4.84 21.35 32.49
CA PRO A 49 5.39 22.65 32.89
C PRO A 49 4.30 23.74 32.93
N PRO A 50 4.46 24.78 33.77
CA PRO A 50 3.46 25.83 33.91
C PRO A 50 3.42 26.76 32.69
N ALA A 51 2.19 27.14 32.32
CA ALA A 51 1.89 28.25 31.42
C ALA A 51 1.96 29.58 32.19
N GLY A 52 2.54 30.61 31.57
CA GLY A 52 2.40 31.98 32.08
C GLY A 52 3.43 32.96 31.54
N ALA A 53 3.04 33.70 30.49
CA ALA A 53 3.36 35.13 30.36
C ALA A 53 2.35 35.75 29.40
N ALA A 54 1.27 36.29 29.99
CA ALA A 54 0.31 37.16 29.32
C ALA A 54 0.90 38.59 29.17
N PRO A 55 0.45 39.36 28.16
CA PRO A 55 0.95 40.71 27.90
C PRO A 55 0.33 41.78 28.83
N PRO A 56 1.03 42.89 29.11
CA PRO A 56 0.42 44.03 29.81
C PRO A 56 -0.51 44.87 28.91
N PRO A 57 -1.44 45.64 29.52
CA PRO A 57 -2.62 46.18 28.85
C PRO A 57 -2.45 47.60 28.29
N ALA A 58 -3.51 47.99 27.57
CA ALA A 58 -3.76 49.27 26.91
C ALA A 58 -4.18 50.41 27.86
N ASP A 59 -4.02 51.66 27.41
CA ASP A 59 -5.07 52.71 27.36
C ASP A 59 -4.50 53.95 26.63
N ARG A 60 -5.09 54.45 25.52
CA ARG A 60 -6.29 55.29 25.33
C ARG A 60 -6.18 56.73 25.88
N ALA A 61 -6.22 57.67 24.94
CA ALA A 61 -6.79 59.04 24.94
C ALA A 61 -5.83 60.02 24.25
N ALA A 62 -6.18 61.12 23.60
CA ALA A 62 -7.37 61.62 22.91
C ALA A 62 -6.96 63.00 22.31
N HIS A 63 -7.68 63.47 21.30
CA HIS A 63 -7.88 64.88 20.89
C HIS A 63 -6.73 65.78 20.34
N ALA A 64 -6.85 66.01 19.02
CA ALA A 64 -6.83 67.26 18.24
C ALA A 64 -6.29 68.59 18.80
N THR A 65 -5.57 69.34 17.94
CA THR A 65 -5.84 70.75 17.55
C THR A 65 -4.87 71.19 16.41
N ARG A 66 -5.40 71.71 15.28
CA ARG A 66 -5.30 73.11 14.73
C ARG A 66 -3.88 73.56 14.33
N ALA A 67 -3.60 74.30 13.24
CA ALA A 67 -4.38 75.13 12.34
C ALA A 67 -3.55 75.51 11.07
N ASP A 68 -4.25 76.02 10.04
CA ASP A 68 -3.84 77.00 9.01
C ASP A 68 -2.73 76.60 8.00
N ARG A 69 -2.77 76.95 6.70
CA ARG A 69 -3.42 78.07 6.02
C ARG A 69 -3.42 77.88 4.49
N ALA A 70 -4.48 78.39 3.86
CA ALA A 70 -4.56 79.04 2.54
C ALA A 70 -4.21 78.26 1.24
N ALA A 71 -5.27 77.99 0.46
CA ALA A 71 -5.23 78.05 -1.01
C ALA A 71 -5.53 79.48 -1.50
N PRO A 72 -5.13 79.84 -2.74
CA PRO A 72 -6.12 80.35 -3.70
C PRO A 72 -5.81 79.87 -5.16
N PRO A 73 -6.49 80.31 -6.24
CA PRO A 73 -7.57 79.52 -6.86
C PRO A 73 -7.41 79.28 -8.38
N ASP A 74 -8.39 78.53 -8.90
CA ASP A 74 -8.76 78.23 -10.30
C ASP A 74 -8.37 79.23 -11.40
N ARG A 75 -8.03 78.67 -12.58
CA ARG A 75 -8.83 78.86 -13.81
C ARG A 75 -8.38 77.97 -14.98
N ALA A 76 -9.36 77.23 -15.49
CA ALA A 76 -9.70 76.92 -16.89
C ALA A 76 -8.58 76.77 -17.96
N ALA A 77 -8.64 75.61 -18.62
CA ALA A 77 -7.93 75.27 -19.85
C ALA A 77 -8.33 76.14 -21.07
N PRO A 78 -7.50 76.14 -22.12
CA PRO A 78 -8.05 75.93 -23.45
C PRO A 78 -7.28 74.94 -24.34
N LEU A 79 -8.01 74.38 -25.30
CA LEU A 79 -7.60 73.50 -26.39
C LEU A 79 -6.60 74.16 -27.37
N GLY A 80 -5.63 73.40 -27.89
CA GLY A 80 -4.95 73.79 -29.13
C GLY A 80 -3.59 73.14 -29.47
N ARG A 81 -3.62 72.06 -30.26
CA ARG A 81 -2.72 71.74 -31.41
C ARG A 81 -1.19 71.71 -31.23
N ARG A 82 -0.62 70.50 -31.35
CA ARG A 82 0.23 69.97 -32.47
C ARG A 82 1.28 68.98 -31.94
N SER A 83 1.17 67.72 -32.37
CA SER A 83 2.27 66.75 -32.31
C SER A 83 3.39 67.16 -33.27
N PRO A 84 4.65 66.83 -32.95
CA PRO A 84 5.34 65.89 -33.83
C PRO A 84 6.19 64.82 -33.12
N ALA A 85 6.09 63.62 -33.70
CA ALA A 85 7.10 62.58 -33.87
C ALA A 85 7.82 61.96 -32.65
N ALA A 86 7.68 60.64 -32.60
CA ALA A 86 8.30 59.70 -31.69
C ALA A 86 9.84 59.69 -31.72
N HIS A 87 10.44 59.41 -30.56
CA HIS A 87 11.63 58.57 -30.42
C HIS A 87 11.33 57.51 -29.35
N PRO A 88 11.50 56.21 -29.63
CA PRO A 88 11.18 55.16 -28.66
C PRO A 88 12.25 55.08 -27.58
N ALA A 89 11.77 54.73 -26.39
CA ALA A 89 12.49 54.61 -25.14
C ALA A 89 13.72 53.68 -25.20
N ALA A 90 14.83 54.15 -24.63
CA ALA A 90 15.92 53.29 -24.20
C ALA A 90 15.44 52.48 -22.98
N ALA A 91 15.12 51.21 -23.19
CA ALA A 91 14.83 50.27 -22.12
C ALA A 91 16.14 49.65 -21.62
N ASP A 92 16.59 50.05 -20.43
CA ASP A 92 17.63 49.34 -19.69
C ASP A 92 17.15 47.91 -19.33
N HIS A 93 17.91 46.89 -19.73
CA HIS A 93 17.59 45.48 -19.45
C HIS A 93 18.16 45.01 -18.09
N PRO A 94 17.35 44.55 -17.11
CA PRO A 94 17.85 43.90 -15.91
C PRO A 94 17.94 42.37 -16.12
N ALA A 95 18.81 41.91 -17.02
CA ALA A 95 18.88 40.48 -17.39
C ALA A 95 19.97 39.66 -16.68
N ARG A 96 20.59 40.13 -15.58
CA ARG A 96 21.67 39.41 -14.89
C ARG A 96 21.36 38.92 -13.47
N ALA A 97 20.24 39.35 -12.88
CA ALA A 97 19.85 38.94 -11.51
C ALA A 97 19.11 37.59 -11.44
N GLY A 98 18.53 37.11 -12.55
CA GLY A 98 17.74 35.88 -12.58
C GLY A 98 18.58 34.61 -12.41
N ARG A 99 19.65 34.45 -13.20
CA ARG A 99 20.43 33.19 -13.29
C ARG A 99 21.11 32.79 -11.97
N ARG A 100 21.60 33.77 -11.18
CA ARG A 100 22.24 33.49 -9.87
C ARG A 100 21.25 32.95 -8.83
N ARG A 101 19.99 33.42 -8.87
CA ARG A 101 18.92 32.95 -7.97
C ARG A 101 18.51 31.51 -8.27
N TRP A 102 18.47 31.12 -9.54
CA TRP A 102 18.18 29.73 -9.93
C TRP A 102 19.29 28.76 -9.54
N ILE A 103 20.57 29.15 -9.70
CA ILE A 103 21.71 28.30 -9.28
C ILE A 103 21.72 28.13 -7.75
N ALA A 104 21.44 29.21 -7.00
CA ALA A 104 21.33 29.14 -5.54
C ALA A 104 20.15 28.26 -5.09
N ALA A 105 19.01 28.31 -5.77
CA ALA A 105 17.86 27.45 -5.48
C ALA A 105 18.17 25.96 -5.75
N LEU A 106 18.87 25.66 -6.85
CA LEU A 106 19.30 24.28 -7.15
C LEU A 106 20.33 23.76 -6.14
N ALA A 107 21.26 24.60 -5.71
CA ALA A 107 22.23 24.25 -4.67
C ALA A 107 21.53 23.97 -3.33
N ALA A 108 20.57 24.82 -2.93
CA ALA A 108 19.77 24.62 -1.71
C ALA A 108 18.94 23.33 -1.78
N ALA A 109 18.32 23.04 -2.92
CA ALA A 109 17.60 21.78 -3.14
C ALA A 109 18.54 20.56 -3.05
N GLY A 110 19.74 20.64 -3.63
CA GLY A 110 20.76 19.59 -3.54
C GLY A 110 21.19 19.33 -2.10
N VAL A 111 21.43 20.37 -1.30
CA VAL A 111 21.76 20.24 0.12
C VAL A 111 20.61 19.58 0.89
N LEU A 112 19.37 19.94 0.60
CA LEU A 112 18.20 19.34 1.24
C LEU A 112 18.09 17.83 0.95
N VAL A 113 18.36 17.43 -0.30
CA VAL A 113 18.35 16.01 -0.72
C VAL A 113 19.45 15.23 0.00
N VAL A 114 20.67 15.78 0.08
CA VAL A 114 21.79 15.13 0.78
C VAL A 114 21.50 15.01 2.28
N ALA A 115 20.95 16.05 2.89
CA ALA A 115 20.55 16.01 4.31
C ALA A 115 19.46 14.97 4.57
N ALA A 116 18.45 14.87 3.69
CA ALA A 116 17.40 13.86 3.78
C ALA A 116 17.96 12.42 3.64
N ALA A 117 18.88 12.21 2.71
CA ALA A 117 19.55 10.92 2.52
C ALA A 117 20.40 10.52 3.74
N ALA A 118 21.14 11.48 4.32
CA ALA A 118 21.92 11.27 5.53
C ALA A 118 21.04 10.94 6.74
N ALA A 119 19.91 11.64 6.90
CA ALA A 119 18.93 11.38 7.95
C ALA A 119 18.30 9.99 7.80
N ALA A 120 17.94 9.59 6.58
CA ALA A 120 17.41 8.25 6.29
C ALA A 120 18.43 7.15 6.59
N ALA A 121 19.69 7.32 6.19
CA ALA A 121 20.77 6.38 6.50
C ALA A 121 21.06 6.28 8.01
N TYR A 122 20.99 7.40 8.73
CA TYR A 122 21.15 7.42 10.18
C TYR A 122 19.98 6.73 10.89
N ALA A 123 18.73 7.00 10.49
CA ALA A 123 17.54 6.34 11.04
C ALA A 123 17.55 4.82 10.79
N GLY A 124 17.94 4.40 9.57
CA GLY A 124 18.09 2.98 9.21
C GLY A 124 19.10 2.23 10.09
N ARG A 125 20.25 2.85 10.39
CA ARG A 125 21.25 2.27 11.32
C ARG A 125 20.75 2.11 12.75
N ARG A 126 19.79 2.93 13.17
CA ARG A 126 19.25 2.94 14.55
C ARG A 126 17.99 2.09 14.72
N GLY A 127 17.56 1.37 13.68
CA GLY A 127 16.32 0.60 13.68
C GLY A 127 15.05 1.46 13.81
N TRP A 128 15.18 2.78 13.69
CA TRP A 128 14.06 3.71 13.71
C TRP A 128 13.48 3.80 12.29
N ARG A 129 12.35 3.13 12.07
CA ARG A 129 11.54 3.37 10.88
C ARG A 129 10.34 4.24 11.28
N PRO A 130 10.29 5.53 10.90
CA PRO A 130 9.09 6.32 11.13
C PRO A 130 7.95 5.73 10.30
N ALA A 131 6.89 5.27 10.96
CA ALA A 131 5.71 4.65 10.36
C ALA A 131 4.86 5.59 9.47
N ALA A 132 5.35 6.79 9.13
CA ALA A 132 4.53 7.87 8.56
C ALA A 132 4.92 8.31 7.14
N LEU A 133 5.90 7.68 6.48
CA LEU A 133 6.36 8.13 5.15
C LEU A 133 6.63 7.00 4.15
N ALA A 134 5.83 5.94 4.20
CA ALA A 134 5.68 5.01 3.08
C ALA A 134 4.52 5.43 2.15
N ARG A 135 4.30 6.74 1.95
CA ARG A 135 3.55 7.19 0.77
C ARG A 135 4.56 7.24 -0.38
N SER A 136 4.65 6.17 -1.14
CA SER A 136 5.33 6.20 -2.43
C SER A 136 4.70 7.30 -3.28
N VAL A 137 5.42 8.39 -3.50
CA VAL A 137 5.11 9.37 -4.53
C VAL A 137 5.46 8.71 -5.86
N VAL A 138 4.55 7.87 -6.34
CA VAL A 138 4.47 7.42 -7.72
C VAL A 138 3.12 7.92 -8.21
N ALA A 139 3.12 8.54 -9.38
CA ALA A 139 2.01 9.21 -10.06
C ALA A 139 0.62 8.77 -9.58
N ALA A 140 -0.25 9.74 -9.26
CA ALA A 140 -1.62 9.55 -8.75
C ALA A 140 -2.35 8.36 -9.40
N GLU A 141 -2.12 7.14 -8.88
CA GLU A 141 -2.90 5.99 -9.24
C GLU A 141 -4.29 6.21 -8.63
N PRO A 142 -5.38 5.97 -9.37
CA PRO A 142 -6.71 5.96 -8.78
C PRO A 142 -6.68 5.12 -7.51
N ALA A 143 -7.26 5.66 -6.42
CA ALA A 143 -7.31 4.96 -5.15
C ALA A 143 -7.89 3.55 -5.36
N ALA A 144 -7.21 2.53 -4.82
CA ALA A 144 -7.66 1.16 -4.92
C ALA A 144 -9.09 1.00 -4.34
N ILE A 145 -9.89 0.11 -4.92
CA ILE A 145 -11.24 -0.15 -4.45
C ILE A 145 -11.17 -0.93 -3.13
N ALA A 146 -11.74 -0.37 -2.06
CA ALA A 146 -11.83 -1.04 -0.77
C ALA A 146 -12.93 -2.11 -0.77
N PRO A 147 -12.63 -3.38 -0.47
CA PRO A 147 -13.64 -4.41 -0.25
C PRO A 147 -14.55 -4.12 0.94
N ALA A 148 -15.79 -4.59 0.88
CA ALA A 148 -16.75 -4.55 1.99
C ALA A 148 -16.56 -5.71 2.99
N GLY A 149 -15.81 -6.73 2.60
CA GLY A 149 -15.51 -7.87 3.45
C GLY A 149 -14.77 -8.98 2.70
N ALA A 150 -14.35 -10.00 3.44
CA ALA A 150 -13.70 -11.16 2.85
C ALA A 150 -14.04 -12.46 3.57
N ARG A 151 -13.95 -13.57 2.84
CA ARG A 151 -14.05 -14.95 3.35
C ARG A 151 -13.01 -15.83 2.67
N ALA A 152 -12.75 -17.01 3.22
CA ALA A 152 -11.80 -17.96 2.65
C ALA A 152 -12.26 -19.41 2.83
N SER A 153 -11.65 -20.32 2.07
CA SER A 153 -11.86 -21.77 2.23
C SER A 153 -11.45 -22.26 3.62
N SER A 154 -10.36 -21.70 4.15
CA SER A 154 -9.85 -21.91 5.50
C SER A 154 -8.87 -20.79 5.85
N SER A 155 -8.48 -20.67 7.13
CA SER A 155 -7.41 -19.77 7.56
C SER A 155 -6.53 -20.47 8.59
N ALA A 156 -5.22 -20.23 8.55
CA ALA A 156 -4.33 -20.67 9.61
C ALA A 156 -4.70 -20.00 10.95
N PRO A 157 -4.31 -20.58 12.11
CA PRO A 157 -4.64 -20.01 13.41
C PRO A 157 -4.18 -18.55 13.54
N GLY A 158 -5.08 -17.67 14.00
CA GLY A 158 -4.79 -16.27 14.27
C GLY A 158 -4.70 -15.35 13.05
N VAL A 159 -4.88 -15.84 11.83
CA VAL A 159 -4.97 -15.01 10.61
C VAL A 159 -6.36 -15.04 9.99
N THR A 160 -6.76 -13.96 9.34
CA THR A 160 -8.09 -13.83 8.70
C THR A 160 -7.94 -13.35 7.26
N PRO A 161 -8.92 -13.62 6.37
CA PRO A 161 -8.88 -13.09 5.00
C PRO A 161 -9.03 -11.56 4.93
N GLY A 162 -9.37 -10.90 6.05
CA GLY A 162 -9.38 -9.43 6.17
C GLY A 162 -8.02 -8.78 5.91
N LEU A 163 -6.94 -9.51 6.17
CA LEU A 163 -5.56 -9.03 5.97
C LEU A 163 -5.23 -8.78 4.49
N LEU A 164 -5.99 -9.35 3.56
CA LEU A 164 -5.75 -9.19 2.13
C LEU A 164 -6.04 -7.78 1.60
N TYR A 165 -6.65 -6.90 2.40
CA TYR A 165 -6.99 -5.54 1.96
C TYR A 165 -6.81 -4.52 3.10
N ASP A 166 -5.91 -4.82 4.04
CA ASP A 166 -5.68 -3.99 5.22
C ASP A 166 -4.71 -2.81 4.99
N GLY A 167 -4.14 -2.70 3.79
CA GLY A 167 -3.20 -1.64 3.43
C GLY A 167 -1.78 -1.85 3.96
N THR A 168 -1.46 -3.03 4.51
CA THR A 168 -0.17 -3.32 5.12
C THR A 168 0.62 -4.36 4.32
N ALA A 169 1.96 -4.28 4.39
CA ALA A 169 2.86 -5.15 3.65
C ALA A 169 3.55 -6.23 4.51
N ASP A 170 3.28 -6.23 5.82
CA ASP A 170 3.87 -7.12 6.83
C ASP A 170 2.85 -8.12 7.40
N ARG A 171 1.60 -8.08 6.93
CA ARG A 171 0.54 -9.02 7.28
C ARG A 171 0.12 -9.82 6.07
N PHE A 172 -0.43 -11.00 6.32
CA PHE A 172 -0.82 -11.93 5.27
C PHE A 172 -1.93 -12.86 5.71
N TRP A 173 -2.71 -13.29 4.74
CA TRP A 173 -3.57 -14.45 4.87
C TRP A 173 -2.83 -15.71 4.40
N ALA A 174 -3.06 -16.81 5.11
CA ALA A 174 -2.66 -18.15 4.68
C ALA A 174 -3.78 -19.15 5.01
N PRO A 175 -4.03 -20.15 4.15
CA PRO A 175 -5.00 -21.19 4.43
C PRO A 175 -4.54 -22.10 5.57
N ALA A 176 -5.45 -22.87 6.18
CA ALA A 176 -5.10 -23.82 7.23
C ALA A 176 -4.21 -24.98 6.72
N SER A 177 -4.35 -25.32 5.44
CA SER A 177 -3.66 -26.43 4.75
C SER A 177 -2.86 -25.92 3.55
N ALA A 178 -1.74 -26.58 3.23
CA ALA A 178 -0.94 -26.33 2.03
C ALA A 178 -1.52 -27.01 0.76
N ALA A 179 -2.69 -27.65 0.85
CA ALA A 179 -3.32 -28.30 -0.28
C ALA A 179 -3.65 -27.32 -1.43
N PRO A 180 -3.55 -27.74 -2.70
CA PRO A 180 -4.06 -26.96 -3.83
C PRO A 180 -5.55 -26.66 -3.70
N GLY A 181 -5.99 -25.56 -4.32
CA GLY A 181 -7.40 -25.17 -4.40
C GLY A 181 -7.91 -24.34 -3.21
N GLN A 182 -7.05 -23.99 -2.25
CA GLN A 182 -7.40 -23.03 -1.21
C GLN A 182 -7.66 -21.65 -1.81
N TRP A 183 -8.64 -20.94 -1.29
CA TRP A 183 -9.08 -19.67 -1.88
C TRP A 183 -9.45 -18.64 -0.82
N ALA A 184 -9.33 -17.38 -1.21
CA ALA A 184 -9.88 -16.23 -0.50
C ALA A 184 -10.72 -15.40 -1.48
N GLU A 185 -11.81 -14.83 -0.98
CA GLU A 185 -12.78 -14.08 -1.75
C GLU A 185 -13.08 -12.75 -1.08
N LEU A 186 -12.94 -11.68 -1.86
CA LEU A 186 -13.31 -10.32 -1.50
C LEU A 186 -14.73 -10.03 -2.00
N ARG A 187 -15.53 -9.37 -1.17
CA ARG A 187 -16.87 -8.88 -1.53
C ARG A 187 -16.83 -7.37 -1.72
N LEU A 188 -17.46 -6.88 -2.77
CA LEU A 188 -17.61 -5.44 -3.02
C LEU A 188 -18.97 -4.95 -2.54
N ALA A 189 -19.02 -3.71 -2.07
CA ALA A 189 -20.26 -3.10 -1.59
C ALA A 189 -21.29 -2.89 -2.71
N ARG A 190 -20.80 -2.67 -3.95
CA ARG A 190 -21.60 -2.40 -5.14
C ARG A 190 -20.94 -3.04 -6.36
N PRO A 191 -21.69 -3.32 -7.44
CA PRO A 191 -21.11 -3.75 -8.71
C PRO A 191 -20.05 -2.74 -9.18
N THR A 192 -18.84 -3.21 -9.47
CA THR A 192 -17.69 -2.36 -9.77
C THR A 192 -16.96 -2.83 -11.02
N ALA A 193 -16.46 -1.89 -11.83
CA ALA A 193 -15.61 -2.18 -12.98
C ALA A 193 -14.14 -2.28 -12.57
N LEU A 194 -13.49 -3.37 -12.96
CA LEU A 194 -12.08 -3.66 -12.67
C LEU A 194 -11.27 -3.66 -13.97
N ARG A 195 -10.04 -3.14 -13.91
CA ARG A 195 -9.02 -3.37 -14.95
C ARG A 195 -7.98 -4.42 -14.54
N GLY A 196 -7.85 -4.66 -13.23
CA GLY A 196 -6.87 -5.61 -12.71
C GLY A 196 -6.88 -5.74 -11.20
N VAL A 197 -6.01 -6.62 -10.73
CA VAL A 197 -5.71 -6.84 -9.32
C VAL A 197 -4.20 -6.80 -9.16
N ARG A 198 -3.70 -6.03 -8.20
CA ARG A 198 -2.29 -6.10 -7.79
C ARG A 198 -2.19 -7.07 -6.61
N VAL A 199 -1.39 -8.11 -6.80
CA VAL A 199 -1.20 -9.20 -5.84
C VAL A 199 0.16 -9.09 -5.21
N ARG A 200 0.25 -8.97 -3.88
CA ARG A 200 1.51 -9.17 -3.14
C ARG A 200 1.60 -10.63 -2.69
N PRO A 201 2.50 -11.45 -3.27
CA PRO A 201 2.67 -12.82 -2.84
C PRO A 201 3.45 -12.91 -1.51
N GLY A 202 3.27 -14.00 -0.79
CA GLY A 202 4.04 -14.31 0.41
C GLY A 202 3.61 -13.52 1.64
N ALA A 203 4.44 -13.60 2.67
CA ALA A 203 4.15 -13.08 4.01
C ALA A 203 4.72 -11.69 4.30
N SER A 204 5.67 -11.22 3.48
CA SER A 204 6.43 -10.00 3.74
C SER A 204 7.03 -9.45 2.45
N SER A 205 7.19 -8.12 2.41
CA SER A 205 7.98 -7.42 1.40
C SER A 205 9.49 -7.50 1.64
N ASP A 206 9.93 -7.91 2.84
CA ASP A 206 11.33 -8.17 3.12
C ASP A 206 11.78 -9.47 2.42
N PRO A 207 12.84 -9.43 1.58
CA PRO A 207 13.25 -10.59 0.80
C PRO A 207 13.63 -11.81 1.63
N LEU A 208 14.24 -11.65 2.80
CA LEU A 208 14.62 -12.79 3.64
C LEU A 208 13.40 -13.39 4.32
N ALA A 209 12.52 -12.56 4.88
CA ALA A 209 11.27 -13.01 5.48
C ALA A 209 10.35 -13.68 4.43
N PHE A 210 10.32 -13.17 3.20
CA PHE A 210 9.56 -13.74 2.10
C PHE A 210 9.92 -15.22 1.83
N LEU A 211 11.20 -15.57 1.91
CA LEU A 211 11.69 -16.94 1.70
C LEU A 211 11.28 -17.92 2.83
N THR A 212 10.90 -17.41 4.00
CA THR A 212 10.51 -18.25 5.15
C THR A 212 9.06 -18.73 5.10
N ALA A 213 8.22 -18.10 4.27
CA ALA A 213 6.82 -18.45 4.11
C ALA A 213 6.59 -19.33 2.87
N GLY A 214 5.43 -20.00 2.80
CA GLY A 214 5.00 -20.59 1.54
C GLY A 214 4.68 -19.50 0.53
N ARG A 215 5.18 -19.64 -0.69
CA ARG A 215 5.07 -18.63 -1.74
C ARG A 215 4.14 -19.16 -2.84
N PRO A 216 3.01 -18.49 -3.16
CA PRO A 216 2.12 -18.95 -4.21
C PRO A 216 2.78 -18.82 -5.58
N ARG A 217 2.52 -19.79 -6.46
CA ARG A 217 3.03 -19.80 -7.84
C ARG A 217 1.89 -19.58 -8.82
N ASP A 218 1.07 -20.60 -9.02
CA ASP A 218 -0.06 -20.51 -9.93
C ASP A 218 -1.32 -20.13 -9.15
N ILE A 219 -2.03 -19.11 -9.63
CA ILE A 219 -3.30 -18.65 -9.08
C ILE A 219 -4.38 -18.61 -10.16
N THR A 220 -5.63 -18.66 -9.71
CA THR A 220 -6.79 -18.37 -10.53
C THR A 220 -7.58 -17.24 -9.89
N ILE A 221 -7.81 -16.15 -10.61
CA ILE A 221 -8.68 -15.06 -10.20
C ILE A 221 -10.01 -15.22 -10.91
N THR A 222 -11.09 -15.36 -10.16
CA THR A 222 -12.46 -15.37 -10.67
C THR A 222 -13.19 -14.13 -10.19
N ALA A 223 -13.57 -13.26 -11.12
CA ALA A 223 -14.46 -12.15 -10.86
C ALA A 223 -15.89 -12.57 -11.21
N ALA A 224 -16.84 -12.30 -10.32
CA ALA A 224 -18.25 -12.61 -10.53
C ALA A 224 -19.13 -11.40 -10.21
N GLY A 225 -20.18 -11.23 -11.00
CA GLY A 225 -21.28 -10.30 -10.77
C GLY A 225 -22.54 -11.03 -10.31
N PRO A 226 -23.70 -10.34 -10.27
CA PRO A 226 -24.97 -10.93 -9.83
C PRO A 226 -25.41 -12.14 -10.65
N ALA A 227 -25.09 -12.18 -11.94
CA ALA A 227 -25.46 -13.26 -12.87
C ALA A 227 -24.45 -14.44 -12.89
N GLY A 228 -23.39 -14.40 -12.07
CA GLY A 228 -22.34 -15.42 -12.04
C GLY A 228 -20.97 -14.88 -12.47
N ALA A 229 -20.08 -15.79 -12.88
CA ALA A 229 -18.72 -15.44 -13.26
C ALA A 229 -18.69 -14.55 -14.51
N VAL A 230 -17.95 -13.44 -14.44
CA VAL A 230 -17.77 -12.48 -15.54
C VAL A 230 -16.34 -12.48 -16.09
N ALA A 231 -15.36 -12.93 -15.31
CA ALA A 231 -14.01 -13.19 -15.78
C ALA A 231 -13.32 -14.29 -14.96
N THR A 232 -12.50 -15.11 -15.61
CA THR A 232 -11.60 -16.07 -14.94
C THR A 232 -10.22 -15.98 -15.59
N VAL A 233 -9.20 -15.69 -14.78
CA VAL A 233 -7.82 -15.49 -15.22
C VAL A 233 -6.92 -16.44 -14.47
N GLN A 234 -6.13 -17.23 -15.19
CA GLN A 234 -5.02 -18.00 -14.62
C GLN A 234 -3.75 -17.18 -14.74
N TYR A 235 -2.94 -17.15 -13.68
CA TYR A 235 -1.73 -16.35 -13.64
C TYR A 235 -0.63 -17.06 -12.86
N THR A 236 0.59 -17.03 -13.39
CA THR A 236 1.80 -17.50 -12.68
C THR A 236 2.50 -16.29 -12.09
N LEU A 237 2.45 -16.18 -10.77
CA LEU A 237 3.19 -15.18 -10.00
C LEU A 237 4.67 -15.48 -10.08
N ARG A 238 5.50 -14.43 -10.24
CA ARG A 238 6.94 -14.53 -10.06
C ARG A 238 7.27 -14.85 -8.61
N ASP A 239 8.34 -15.59 -8.39
CA ASP A 239 8.85 -15.92 -7.06
C ASP A 239 9.61 -14.72 -6.45
N ALA A 240 8.90 -13.62 -6.20
CA ALA A 240 9.47 -12.36 -5.77
C ALA A 240 8.52 -11.62 -4.80
N PRO A 241 9.03 -10.90 -3.78
CA PRO A 241 8.21 -10.25 -2.75
C PRO A 241 7.43 -9.02 -3.26
N GLU A 242 7.78 -8.48 -4.43
CA GLU A 242 7.15 -7.28 -4.97
C GLU A 242 5.71 -7.54 -5.44
N PRO A 243 4.82 -6.54 -5.34
CA PRO A 243 3.48 -6.63 -5.90
C PRO A 243 3.49 -6.86 -7.41
N GLN A 244 2.54 -7.67 -7.90
CA GLN A 244 2.42 -8.07 -9.30
C GLN A 244 1.02 -7.77 -9.82
N SER A 245 0.94 -7.06 -10.95
CA SER A 245 -0.33 -6.70 -11.58
C SER A 245 -0.84 -7.86 -12.44
N VAL A 246 -2.03 -8.36 -12.10
CA VAL A 246 -2.77 -9.35 -12.88
C VAL A 246 -3.90 -8.63 -13.62
N PRO A 247 -3.93 -8.66 -14.96
CA PRO A 247 -4.99 -8.01 -15.73
C PRO A 247 -6.30 -8.78 -15.55
N VAL A 248 -7.34 -8.08 -15.10
CA VAL A 248 -8.70 -8.60 -14.88
C VAL A 248 -9.66 -7.53 -15.37
N ARG A 249 -10.10 -7.64 -16.62
CA ARG A 249 -11.04 -6.70 -17.24
C ARG A 249 -12.45 -7.25 -17.08
N ALA A 250 -13.21 -6.69 -16.16
CA ALA A 250 -14.56 -7.15 -15.86
C ALA A 250 -15.41 -6.00 -15.35
N ASP A 251 -16.67 -5.96 -15.78
CA ASP A 251 -17.65 -4.97 -15.36
C ASP A 251 -18.69 -5.62 -14.43
N GLY A 252 -19.28 -4.82 -13.54
CA GLY A 252 -20.34 -5.30 -12.64
C GLY A 252 -19.88 -6.33 -11.60
N VAL A 253 -18.59 -6.34 -11.25
CA VAL A 253 -18.02 -7.29 -10.27
C VAL A 253 -18.58 -7.00 -8.89
N THR A 254 -19.09 -8.03 -8.21
CA THR A 254 -19.53 -7.98 -6.81
C THR A 254 -18.68 -8.87 -5.91
N THR A 255 -17.99 -9.85 -6.48
CA THR A 255 -17.05 -10.71 -5.75
C THR A 255 -15.81 -10.98 -6.59
N LEU A 256 -14.66 -11.08 -5.93
CA LEU A 256 -13.40 -11.47 -6.55
C LEU A 256 -12.73 -12.54 -5.71
N ARG A 257 -12.53 -13.72 -6.29
CA ARG A 257 -11.90 -14.87 -5.64
C ARG A 257 -10.52 -15.13 -6.21
N VAL A 258 -9.51 -15.19 -5.35
CA VAL A 258 -8.18 -15.73 -5.67
C VAL A 258 -8.11 -17.16 -5.16
N THR A 259 -7.82 -18.10 -6.05
CA THR A 259 -7.60 -19.52 -5.73
C THR A 259 -6.15 -19.87 -5.98
N ILE A 260 -5.48 -20.42 -4.98
CA ILE A 260 -4.09 -20.88 -5.07
C ILE A 260 -4.09 -22.29 -5.68
N ARG A 261 -3.41 -22.44 -6.82
CA ARG A 261 -3.31 -23.71 -7.57
C ARG A 261 -2.02 -24.45 -7.26
N SER A 262 -0.94 -23.72 -7.01
CA SER A 262 0.37 -24.28 -6.67
C SER A 262 1.21 -23.27 -5.87
N GLY A 263 2.32 -23.73 -5.30
CA GLY A 263 3.29 -22.90 -4.60
C GLY A 263 4.73 -23.19 -5.02
N TYR A 264 5.62 -22.23 -4.78
CA TYR A 264 7.06 -22.41 -4.77
C TYR A 264 7.50 -23.06 -3.47
N GLY A 265 8.49 -23.96 -3.56
CA GLY A 265 8.92 -24.80 -2.43
C GLY A 265 7.93 -25.94 -2.14
N ARG A 266 8.34 -26.87 -1.27
CA ARG A 266 7.53 -28.05 -0.92
C ARG A 266 6.96 -27.90 0.49
N GLY A 267 5.67 -28.20 0.65
CA GLY A 267 5.03 -28.42 1.96
C GLY A 267 4.67 -27.18 2.78
N ALA A 268 5.09 -25.98 2.38
CA ALA A 268 4.71 -24.75 3.06
C ALA A 268 3.32 -24.25 2.63
N ARG A 269 2.57 -23.65 3.57
CA ARG A 269 1.29 -23.01 3.29
C ARG A 269 1.52 -21.72 2.49
N PRO A 270 1.01 -21.61 1.25
CA PRO A 270 1.20 -20.41 0.45
C PRO A 270 0.46 -19.22 1.08
N ALA A 271 1.17 -18.13 1.30
CA ALA A 271 0.67 -16.89 1.88
C ALA A 271 0.39 -15.85 0.80
N LEU A 272 -0.62 -15.01 1.03
CA LEU A 272 -0.93 -13.82 0.25
C LEU A 272 -0.91 -12.62 1.19
N GLY A 273 -0.10 -11.63 0.88
CA GLY A 273 0.02 -10.40 1.68
C GLY A 273 -1.18 -9.50 1.44
N GLU A 274 -1.31 -8.98 0.22
CA GLU A 274 -2.32 -7.97 -0.13
C GLU A 274 -2.88 -8.19 -1.54
N LEU A 275 -4.13 -7.77 -1.72
CA LEU A 275 -4.87 -7.69 -2.96
C LEU A 275 -5.40 -6.27 -3.13
N GLU A 276 -4.81 -5.47 -4.01
CA GLU A 276 -5.34 -4.15 -4.37
C GLU A 276 -6.19 -4.27 -5.64
N LEU A 277 -7.43 -3.81 -5.57
CA LEU A 277 -8.37 -3.85 -6.68
C LEU A 277 -8.25 -2.57 -7.51
N LEU A 278 -7.90 -2.72 -8.78
CA LEU A 278 -7.61 -1.60 -9.66
C LEU A 278 -8.88 -1.19 -10.44
N PRO A 279 -9.41 0.02 -10.23
CA PRO A 279 -10.57 0.49 -10.97
C PRO A 279 -10.23 0.69 -12.44
N ARG A 280 -11.22 0.48 -13.31
CA ARG A 280 -11.08 0.69 -14.75
C ARG A 280 -11.09 2.16 -15.12
#